data_AF-A0A4S0IZU5-F1
#
_entry.id   AF-A0A4S0IZU5-F1
#
_cell.length_a   1.000
_cell.length_b   1.000
_cell.length_c   1.000
_cell.angle_alpha   90.00
_cell.angle_beta   90.00
_cell.angle_gamma   90.00
#
_symmetry.space_group_name_H-M   'P 1'
#
loop_
_entity.id
_entity.type
_entity.pdbx_description
1 polymer ?
#
loop_
_entity_poly.entity_id
_entity_poly.type
_entity_poly.pdbx_seq_one_letter_code
_entity_poly.pdbx_strand_id
1 'polypeptide(L)'
;AEIDQAFKLLSPLLGLGIASILFAVALLASGLNSTVTATLAGQIIMEGFLRLRIPNWARRLLTRGLAIIPVVAVTALYGEKGTSQLLVFSQVVLSMQLPFAVIPLVQFVSDKKKMGNLAIPRGVA
;
A
#
# COMPACT_ATOMS: atom_id res chain seq x y z
N ALA A 1 -6.33 -16.08 1.24
CA ALA A 1 -7.41 -17.00 0.87
C ALA A 1 -8.44 -16.39 -0.10
N GLU A 2 -8.18 -15.23 -0.74
CA GLU A 2 -9.23 -14.49 -1.49
C GLU A 2 -9.18 -14.70 -3.02
N ILE A 3 -8.01 -14.97 -3.59
CA ILE A 3 -7.82 -15.04 -5.05
C ILE A 3 -8.52 -16.27 -5.66
N ASP A 4 -8.43 -17.41 -4.99
CA ASP A 4 -9.07 -18.67 -5.43
C ASP A 4 -10.60 -18.62 -5.34
N GLN A 5 -11.14 -17.84 -4.40
CA GLN A 5 -12.59 -17.63 -4.24
C GLN A 5 -13.14 -16.67 -5.30
N ALA A 6 -12.41 -15.58 -5.62
CA ALA A 6 -12.79 -14.67 -6.69
C ALA A 6 -12.88 -15.38 -8.05
N PHE A 7 -11.93 -16.29 -8.34
CA PHE A 7 -11.92 -17.10 -9.55
C PHE A 7 -13.12 -18.06 -9.66
N LYS A 8 -13.49 -18.72 -8.55
CA LYS A 8 -14.66 -19.62 -8.49
C LYS A 8 -16.00 -18.88 -8.64
N LEU A 9 -16.09 -17.63 -8.17
CA LEU A 9 -17.29 -16.80 -8.29
C LEU A 9 -17.47 -16.19 -9.69
N LEU A 10 -16.38 -15.93 -10.42
CA LEU A 10 -16.42 -15.41 -11.79
C LEU A 10 -16.67 -16.48 -12.86
N SER A 11 -16.29 -17.74 -12.58
CA SER A 11 -16.48 -18.89 -13.48
C SER A 11 -17.91 -19.12 -13.98
N PRO A 12 -18.97 -19.06 -13.14
CA PRO A 12 -20.35 -19.26 -13.60
C PRO A 12 -20.95 -18.07 -14.37
N LEU A 13 -20.40 -16.85 -14.23
CA LEU A 13 -20.99 -15.63 -14.80
C LEU A 13 -20.45 -15.25 -16.18
N LEU A 14 -19.26 -15.71 -16.56
CA LEU A 14 -18.51 -15.17 -17.71
C LEU A 14 -18.06 -16.23 -18.73
N GLY A 15 -18.23 -17.52 -18.44
CA GLY A 15 -17.65 -18.61 -19.24
C GLY A 15 -16.14 -18.75 -18.96
N LEU A 16 -15.70 -19.98 -18.68
CA LEU A 16 -14.41 -20.33 -18.07
C LEU A 16 -13.15 -19.76 -18.79
N GLY A 17 -13.22 -19.42 -20.08
CA GLY A 17 -12.07 -18.90 -20.84
C GLY A 17 -11.82 -17.40 -20.68
N ILE A 18 -12.86 -16.57 -20.83
CA ILE A 18 -12.72 -15.09 -20.88
C ILE A 18 -12.55 -14.51 -19.48
N ALA A 19 -13.25 -15.07 -18.48
CA ALA A 19 -13.19 -14.64 -17.09
C ALA A 19 -11.75 -14.68 -16.53
N SER A 20 -11.04 -15.77 -16.84
CA SER A 20 -9.67 -16.04 -16.40
C SER A 20 -8.67 -15.01 -16.95
N ILE A 21 -8.80 -14.68 -18.24
CA ILE A 21 -7.94 -13.70 -18.91
C ILE A 21 -8.21 -12.29 -18.37
N LEU A 22 -9.49 -11.90 -18.24
CA LEU A 22 -9.85 -10.59 -17.68
C LEU A 22 -9.38 -10.44 -16.24
N PHE A 23 -9.52 -11.48 -15.43
CA PHE A 23 -9.03 -11.48 -14.05
C PHE A 23 -7.49 -11.34 -13.99
N ALA A 24 -6.76 -12.09 -14.83
CA ALA A 24 -5.31 -12.01 -14.90
C ALA A 24 -4.83 -10.60 -15.34
N VAL A 25 -5.48 -10.01 -16.34
CA VAL A 25 -5.18 -8.64 -16.81
C VAL A 25 -5.49 -7.62 -15.71
N ALA A 26 -6.63 -7.73 -15.04
CA ALA A 26 -7.01 -6.84 -13.94
C ALA A 26 -6.02 -6.94 -12.77
N LEU A 27 -5.58 -8.14 -12.42
CA LEU A 27 -4.60 -8.37 -11.36
C LEU A 27 -3.23 -7.76 -11.72
N LEU A 28 -2.79 -7.93 -12.97
CA LEU A 28 -1.55 -7.34 -13.46
C LEU A 28 -1.62 -5.81 -13.50
N ALA A 29 -2.72 -5.24 -14.01
CA ALA A 29 -2.94 -3.80 -14.05
C ALA A 29 -2.97 -3.19 -12.64
N SER A 30 -3.64 -3.85 -11.69
CA SER A 30 -3.68 -3.45 -10.27
C SER A 30 -2.28 -3.43 -9.65
N GLY A 31 -1.47 -4.47 -9.90
CA GLY A 31 -0.10 -4.54 -9.40
C GLY A 31 0.83 -3.46 -9.97
N LEU A 32 0.68 -3.13 -11.25
CA LEU A 32 1.43 -2.04 -11.89
C LEU A 32 1.07 -0.67 -11.27
N ASN A 33 -0.22 -0.39 -11.11
CA ASN A 33 -0.68 0.88 -10.54
C ASN A 33 -0.21 1.07 -9.09
N SER A 34 -0.29 0.01 -8.27
CA SER A 34 0.20 0.02 -6.89
C SER A 34 1.70 0.31 -6.81
N THR A 35 2.49 -0.31 -7.69
CA THR A 35 3.95 -0.13 -7.72
C THR A 35 4.34 1.30 -8.08
N VAL A 36 3.72 1.89 -9.11
CA VAL A 36 4.02 3.27 -9.52
C VAL A 36 3.70 4.25 -8.39
N THR A 37 2.51 4.14 -7.80
CA THR A 37 2.09 5.00 -6.69
C THR A 37 3.02 4.87 -5.48
N ALA A 38 3.41 3.64 -5.12
CA ALA A 38 4.34 3.39 -4.03
C ALA A 38 5.73 4.02 -4.27
N THR A 39 6.25 3.97 -5.50
CA THR A 39 7.54 4.60 -5.81
C THR A 39 7.48 6.11 -5.69
N LEU A 40 6.45 6.76 -6.23
CA LEU A 40 6.28 8.22 -6.17
C LEU A 40 6.08 8.72 -4.74
N ALA A 41 5.19 8.08 -3.98
CA ALA A 41 4.96 8.41 -2.57
C ALA A 41 6.26 8.24 -1.75
N GLY A 42 7.00 7.16 -2.00
CA GLY A 42 8.31 6.94 -1.40
C GLY A 42 9.31 8.06 -1.72
N GLN A 43 9.33 8.59 -2.95
CA GLN A 43 10.23 9.70 -3.27
C GLN A 43 9.85 10.97 -2.51
N ILE A 44 8.57 11.34 -2.50
CA ILE A 44 8.08 12.55 -1.83
C ILE A 44 8.40 12.50 -0.33
N ILE A 45 8.16 11.37 0.32
CA ILE A 45 8.43 11.20 1.75
C ILE A 45 9.93 11.26 2.02
N MET A 46 10.76 10.57 1.21
CA MET A 46 12.22 10.55 1.42
C MET A 46 12.86 11.92 1.19
N GLU A 47 12.44 12.66 0.16
CA GLU A 47 12.99 14.00 -0.11
C GLU A 47 12.44 15.05 0.85
N GLY A 48 11.15 14.95 1.22
CA GLY A 48 10.50 15.89 2.13
C GLY A 48 10.91 15.73 3.59
N PHE A 49 10.80 14.52 4.15
CA PHE A 49 11.05 14.25 5.57
C PHE A 49 12.52 13.93 5.88
N LEU A 50 13.16 13.09 5.06
CA LEU A 50 14.52 12.62 5.32
C LEU A 50 15.60 13.47 4.62
N ARG A 51 15.23 14.31 3.64
CA ARG A 51 16.16 15.08 2.78
C ARG A 51 17.30 14.23 2.17
N LEU A 52 17.07 12.92 2.00
CA LEU A 52 18.05 11.96 1.51
C LEU A 52 17.85 11.67 0.03
N ARG A 53 18.83 12.02 -0.80
CA ARG A 53 18.87 11.67 -2.23
C ARG A 53 19.60 10.35 -2.44
N ILE A 54 18.89 9.24 -2.26
CA ILE A 54 19.40 7.92 -2.61
C ILE A 54 19.04 7.51 -4.05
N PRO A 55 19.92 6.82 -4.77
CA PRO A 55 19.65 6.36 -6.13
C PRO A 55 18.53 5.31 -6.16
N ASN A 56 17.75 5.29 -7.25
CA ASN A 56 16.52 4.48 -7.38
C ASN A 56 16.76 2.97 -7.17
N TRP A 57 17.93 2.45 -7.56
CA TRP A 57 18.28 1.04 -7.37
C TRP A 57 18.50 0.70 -5.88
N ALA A 58 19.17 1.57 -5.13
CA ALA A 58 19.42 1.38 -3.69
C ALA A 58 18.10 1.49 -2.90
N ARG A 59 17.23 2.43 -3.30
CA ARG A 59 15.88 2.56 -2.73
C ARG A 59 15.06 1.29 -2.92
N ARG A 60 15.08 0.73 -4.14
CA ARG A 60 14.34 -0.49 -4.47
C ARG A 60 14.88 -1.72 -3.73
N LEU A 61 16.19 -1.80 -3.51
CA LEU A 61 16.81 -2.89 -2.73
C LEU A 61 16.48 -2.77 -1.23
N LEU A 62 16.56 -1.57 -0.66
CA LEU A 62 16.25 -1.37 0.77
C LEU A 62 14.78 -1.67 1.08
N THR A 63 13.84 -1.14 0.30
CA THR A 63 12.40 -1.37 0.54
C THR A 63 12.01 -2.82 0.29
N ARG A 64 12.58 -3.48 -0.72
CA ARG A 64 12.38 -4.92 -0.93
C ARG A 64 13.04 -5.76 0.16
N GLY A 65 14.26 -5.43 0.59
CA GLY A 65 14.96 -6.14 1.66
C GLY A 65 14.19 -6.09 2.97
N LEU A 66 13.75 -4.90 3.38
CA LEU A 66 12.91 -4.70 4.56
C LEU A 66 11.57 -5.45 4.49
N ALA A 67 11.00 -5.64 3.30
CA ALA A 67 9.79 -6.42 3.13
C ALA A 67 10.04 -7.94 3.11
N ILE A 68 11.13 -8.39 2.48
CA ILE A 68 11.43 -9.81 2.29
C ILE A 68 11.96 -10.45 3.57
N ILE A 69 12.83 -9.76 4.32
CA ILE A 69 13.43 -10.28 5.56
C ILE A 69 12.38 -10.79 6.56
N PRO A 70 11.35 -10.00 6.97
CA PRO A 70 10.35 -10.47 7.92
C PRO A 70 9.48 -11.59 7.32
N VAL A 71 9.19 -11.56 6.02
CA VAL A 71 8.45 -12.64 5.36
C VAL A 71 9.23 -13.95 5.42
N VAL A 72 10.50 -13.94 5.02
CA VAL A 72 11.36 -15.13 5.05
C VAL A 72 11.55 -15.65 6.48
N ALA A 73 11.77 -14.77 7.45
CA ALA A 73 11.91 -15.15 8.85
C ALA A 73 10.64 -15.83 9.39
N VAL A 74 9.46 -15.26 9.09
CA VAL A 74 8.17 -15.81 9.56
C VAL A 74 7.84 -17.10 8.83
N THR A 75 8.09 -17.21 7.53
CA THR A 75 7.90 -18.46 6.79
C THR A 75 8.82 -19.57 7.28
N ALA A 76 10.09 -19.25 7.59
CA ALA A 76 11.05 -20.23 8.13
C ALA A 76 10.69 -20.72 9.54
N LEU A 77 10.12 -19.86 10.39
CA LEU A 77 9.77 -20.19 11.79
C LEU A 77 8.35 -20.76 11.97
N TYR A 78 7.37 -20.30 11.18
CA TYR A 78 5.94 -20.57 11.42
C TYR A 78 5.19 -21.22 10.23
N GLY A 79 5.84 -21.43 9.09
CA GLY A 79 5.22 -22.05 7.90
C GLY A 79 4.07 -21.23 7.29
N GLU A 80 3.21 -21.88 6.48
CA GLU A 80 2.14 -21.21 5.70
C GLU A 80 1.10 -20.45 6.54
N LYS A 81 0.85 -20.90 7.78
CA LYS A 81 -0.08 -20.23 8.70
C LYS A 81 0.46 -18.88 9.18
N GLY A 82 1.78 -18.74 9.30
CA GLY A 82 2.45 -17.50 9.69
C GLY A 82 2.32 -16.40 8.64
N THR A 83 2.38 -16.74 7.35
CA THR A 83 2.28 -15.76 6.25
C THR A 83 0.91 -15.08 6.21
N SER A 84 -0.17 -15.83 6.48
CA SER A 84 -1.52 -15.26 6.53
C SER A 84 -1.71 -14.29 7.70
N GLN A 85 -1.17 -14.63 8.88
CA GLN A 85 -1.18 -13.72 10.03
C GLN A 85 -0.30 -12.49 9.80
N LEU A 86 0.82 -12.64 9.10
CA LEU A 86 1.70 -11.52 8.74
C LEU A 86 1.03 -10.53 7.78
N LEU A 87 0.22 -11.04 6.85
CA LEU A 87 -0.60 -10.19 5.97
C LEU A 87 -1.63 -9.39 6.76
N VAL A 88 -2.35 -10.02 7.68
CA VAL A 88 -3.31 -9.31 8.56
C VAL A 88 -2.58 -8.30 9.45
N PHE A 89 -1.44 -8.68 10.02
CA PHE A 89 -0.62 -7.80 10.85
C PHE A 89 -0.14 -6.56 10.07
N SER A 90 0.25 -6.73 8.80
CA SER A 90 0.62 -5.61 7.93
C SER A 90 -0.54 -4.60 7.78
N GLN A 91 -1.78 -5.06 7.69
CA GLN A 91 -2.95 -4.19 7.63
C GLN A 91 -3.21 -3.44 8.95
N VAL A 92 -2.98 -4.11 10.08
CA VAL A 92 -3.08 -3.47 11.41
C VAL A 92 -2.03 -2.37 11.55
N VAL A 93 -0.79 -2.65 11.13
CA VAL A 93 0.30 -1.67 11.14
C VAL A 93 -0.02 -0.47 10.24
N LEU A 94 -0.57 -0.70 9.04
CA LEU A 94 -1.03 0.40 8.17
C LEU A 94 -2.12 1.25 8.84
N SER A 95 -3.09 0.60 9.49
CA SER A 95 -4.17 1.30 10.21
C SER A 95 -3.62 2.17 11.35
N MET A 96 -2.59 1.68 12.06
CA MET A 96 -1.88 2.45 13.08
C MET A 96 -1.06 3.62 12.51
N GLN A 97 -0.60 3.53 11.27
CA GLN A 97 0.15 4.60 10.60
C GLN A 97 -0.75 5.74 10.10
N LEU A 98 -1.99 5.45 9.74
CA LEU A 98 -2.93 6.43 9.18
C LEU A 98 -3.13 7.68 10.08
N PRO A 99 -3.34 7.58 11.41
CA PRO A 99 -3.45 8.75 12.27
C PRO A 99 -2.26 9.70 12.18
N PHE A 100 -1.03 9.17 12.06
CA PHE A 100 0.18 9.97 11.93
C PHE A 100 0.25 10.75 10.61
N ALA A 101 -0.43 10.29 9.57
CA ALA A 101 -0.55 11.02 8.30
C ALA A 101 -1.74 12.01 8.32
N VAL A 102 -2.87 11.58 8.89
CA VAL A 102 -4.13 12.35 8.88
C VAL A 102 -4.07 13.55 9.82
N ILE A 103 -3.55 13.40 11.05
CA ILE A 103 -3.52 14.49 12.03
C ILE A 103 -2.72 15.71 11.49
N PRO A 104 -1.49 15.56 10.98
CA PRO A 104 -0.76 16.68 10.39
C PRO A 104 -1.46 17.25 9.15
N LEU A 105 -2.06 16.40 8.31
CA LEU A 105 -2.80 16.85 7.13
C LEU A 105 -3.95 17.77 7.52
N VAL A 106 -4.77 17.37 8.49
CA VAL A 106 -5.89 18.18 9.00
C VAL A 106 -5.37 19.50 9.59
N GLN A 107 -4.28 19.47 10.34
CA GLN A 107 -3.66 20.68 10.88
C GLN A 107 -3.18 21.64 9.77
N PHE A 108 -2.56 21.12 8.71
CA PHE A 108 -2.11 21.94 7.58
C PHE A 108 -3.28 22.53 6.79
N VAL A 109 -4.32 21.74 6.53
CA VAL A 109 -5.47 22.15 5.72
C VAL A 109 -6.41 23.09 6.50
N SER A 110 -6.36 23.04 7.84
CA SER A 110 -7.11 23.93 8.74
C SER A 110 -6.40 25.26 9.03
N ASP A 111 -5.10 25.38 8.70
CA ASP A 111 -4.32 26.59 8.95
C ASP A 111 -4.63 27.67 7.90
N LYS A 112 -5.43 28.66 8.31
CA LYS A 112 -5.78 29.83 7.48
C LYS A 112 -4.56 30.62 7.00
N LYS A 113 -3.42 30.57 7.71
CA LYS A 113 -2.20 31.26 7.25
C LYS A 113 -1.55 30.53 6.07
N LYS A 114 -1.69 29.20 5.98
CA LYS A 114 -1.11 28.38 4.90
C LYS A 114 -2.06 28.21 3.72
N MET A 115 -3.35 28.00 3.99
CA MET A 115 -4.37 27.71 2.97
C MET A 115 -5.18 28.94 2.53
N GLY A 116 -5.08 30.07 3.25
CA GLY A 116 -5.84 31.28 2.95
C GLY A 116 -7.35 31.03 2.95
N ASN A 117 -8.01 31.39 1.84
CA ASN A 117 -9.45 31.19 1.67
C ASN A 117 -9.88 29.74 1.41
N LEU A 118 -8.92 28.83 1.18
CA LEU A 118 -9.17 27.40 0.94
C LEU A 118 -9.06 26.55 2.23
N ALA A 119 -8.93 27.19 3.39
CA ALA A 119 -8.85 26.49 4.67
C ALA A 119 -10.18 25.83 5.04
N ILE A 120 -10.14 24.60 5.53
CA ILE A 120 -11.35 23.87 5.93
C ILE A 120 -11.96 24.46 7.21
N PRO A 121 -13.30 24.44 7.35
CA PRO A 121 -13.96 24.88 8.56
C PRO A 121 -13.71 23.92 9.73
N ARG A 122 -13.66 24.44 10.96
CA ARG A 122 -13.36 23.69 12.20
C ARG A 122 -14.34 22.56 12.54
N GLY A 123 -15.47 22.46 11.85
CA GLY A 123 -16.42 21.34 12.03
C GLY A 123 -16.09 20.11 11.18
N VAL A 124 -15.18 20.23 10.22
CA VAL A 124 -14.71 19.14 9.34
C VAL A 124 -13.30 18.67 9.72
N ALA A 125 -12.57 19.51 10.47
CA ALA A 125 -11.26 19.23 11.03
C ALA A 125 -11.36 18.47 12.36
#